data_AF-A0A7X0DK39-F1
#
_entry.id   AF-A0A7X0DK39-F1
#
_cell.length_a   1.000
_cell.length_b   1.000
_cell.length_c   1.000
_cell.angle_alpha   90.00
_cell.angle_beta   90.00
_cell.angle_gamma   90.00
#
_symmetry.space_group_name_H-M   'P 1'
#
loop_
_entity.id
_entity.type
_entity.pdbx_description
1 polymer ?
#
loop_
_entity_poly.entity_id
_entity_poly.type
_entity_poly.pdbx_seq_one_letter_code
_entity_poly.pdbx_strand_id
1 'polypeptide(L)'
;MQIAKILFYLLLLVLNSCNSNNNDPFKKDNKSAGLQQVKSRKKRDSKQGESQQEKITLTSEEEKIFNSLVTAFKYTIEKLKNEIQGCNNGDNAKCNNFFAWLSKDIQKQKEVTNAFTKVYNFLESKKQSKASNENFDTYIKGAIDCKTNNQQDCNKDNKYGSGNGNEIEQYFRGMAGSIFDNKNDNDEIYKCLKEELLKENSHYAGLTTNWKN
;
A
#
# COMPACT_ATOMS: atom_id res chain seq x y z
N MET A 1 -40.57 3.85 21.88
CA MET A 1 -40.54 3.88 20.40
C MET A 1 -39.09 3.98 19.88
N GLN A 2 -38.21 3.04 20.25
CA GLN A 2 -36.82 2.98 19.73
C GLN A 2 -36.33 1.54 19.49
N ILE A 3 -36.94 0.53 20.13
CA ILE A 3 -36.61 -0.89 19.89
C ILE A 3 -37.04 -1.35 18.47
N ALA A 4 -38.13 -0.79 17.93
CA ALA A 4 -38.60 -1.11 16.57
C ALA A 4 -37.64 -0.65 15.46
N LYS A 5 -36.82 0.39 15.70
CA LYS A 5 -35.85 0.87 14.70
C LYS A 5 -34.62 -0.03 14.61
N ILE A 6 -34.18 -0.62 15.73
CA ILE A 6 -33.02 -1.53 15.76
C ILE A 6 -33.35 -2.86 15.07
N LEU A 7 -34.58 -3.37 15.22
CA LEU A 7 -35.04 -4.59 14.54
C LEU A 7 -35.14 -4.41 13.01
N PHE A 8 -35.47 -3.20 12.53
CA PHE A 8 -35.54 -2.91 11.09
C PHE A 8 -34.15 -2.91 10.41
N TYR A 9 -33.09 -2.49 11.12
CA TYR A 9 -31.72 -2.53 10.59
C TYR A 9 -31.14 -3.95 10.52
N LEU A 10 -31.56 -4.86 11.41
CA LEU A 10 -31.14 -6.26 11.34
C LEU A 10 -31.81 -7.01 10.19
N LEU A 11 -33.06 -6.67 9.82
CA LEU A 11 -33.78 -7.30 8.70
C LEU A 11 -33.17 -6.95 7.32
N LEU A 12 -32.53 -5.78 7.19
CA LEU A 12 -31.87 -5.34 5.94
C LEU A 12 -30.52 -6.03 5.69
N LEU A 13 -29.86 -6.57 6.72
CA LEU A 13 -28.59 -7.29 6.56
C LEU A 13 -28.77 -8.74 6.08
N VAL A 14 -29.95 -9.34 6.27
CA VAL A 14 -30.25 -10.72 5.84
C VAL A 14 -30.77 -10.79 4.40
N LEU A 15 -31.18 -9.67 3.79
CA LEU A 15 -31.71 -9.64 2.41
C LEU A 15 -30.67 -9.37 1.31
N ASN A 16 -29.39 -9.17 1.67
CA ASN A 16 -28.27 -9.10 0.70
C ASN A 16 -27.26 -10.25 0.85
N SER A 17 -27.61 -11.28 1.61
CA SER A 17 -26.85 -12.53 1.69
C SER A 17 -27.69 -13.66 1.12
N CYS A 18 -27.64 -13.81 -0.21
CA CYS A 18 -27.72 -15.05 -0.98
C CYS A 18 -28.42 -14.80 -2.33
N ASN A 19 -27.65 -14.81 -3.42
CA ASN A 19 -28.02 -15.74 -4.48
C ASN A 19 -26.78 -16.45 -5.03
N SER A 20 -26.72 -17.73 -4.67
CA SER A 20 -25.82 -18.75 -5.18
C SER A 20 -26.42 -19.30 -6.47
N ASN A 21 -25.60 -19.59 -7.48
CA ASN A 21 -25.94 -20.61 -8.45
C ASN A 21 -24.85 -21.69 -8.46
N ASN A 22 -24.90 -22.54 -7.44
CA ASN A 22 -24.62 -23.97 -7.62
C ASN A 22 -25.91 -24.62 -8.14
N ASN A 23 -25.89 -25.08 -9.39
CA ASN A 23 -26.89 -26.02 -9.90
C ASN A 23 -26.20 -27.35 -10.17
N ASP A 24 -26.43 -28.30 -9.27
CA ASP A 24 -26.39 -29.74 -9.56
C ASP A 24 -27.74 -30.32 -9.11
N PRO A 25 -28.50 -30.96 -10.01
CA PRO A 25 -29.47 -31.95 -9.60
C PRO A 25 -29.24 -33.29 -10.29
N PHE A 26 -29.08 -34.29 -9.44
CA PHE A 26 -29.07 -35.72 -9.70
C PHE A 26 -30.22 -36.26 -10.59
N LYS A 27 -29.86 -37.37 -11.28
CA LYS A 27 -30.65 -38.59 -11.62
C LYS A 27 -31.59 -38.57 -12.86
N LYS A 28 -31.29 -39.44 -13.85
CA LYS A 28 -31.88 -40.80 -14.01
C LYS A 28 -31.32 -41.55 -15.25
N ASP A 29 -30.80 -42.74 -14.97
CA ASP A 29 -30.96 -44.05 -15.62
C ASP A 29 -31.10 -44.18 -17.15
N ASN A 30 -30.21 -44.97 -17.78
CA ASN A 30 -30.55 -46.30 -18.36
C ASN A 30 -29.35 -46.97 -19.08
N LYS A 31 -29.12 -48.26 -18.73
CA LYS A 31 -28.82 -49.46 -19.57
C LYS A 31 -27.97 -49.26 -20.85
N SER A 32 -26.92 -50.01 -21.19
CA SER A 32 -26.73 -51.47 -21.16
C SER A 32 -25.36 -51.85 -21.78
N ALA A 33 -24.80 -52.97 -21.32
CA ALA A 33 -23.92 -53.94 -22.02
C ALA A 33 -22.49 -53.56 -22.43
N GLY A 34 -21.55 -54.46 -22.10
CA GLY A 34 -20.26 -54.57 -22.77
C GLY A 34 -19.15 -55.18 -21.91
N LEU A 35 -18.98 -56.49 -22.03
CA LEU A 35 -17.99 -57.31 -21.32
C LEU A 35 -16.53 -57.07 -21.80
N GLN A 36 -15.59 -57.41 -20.90
CA GLN A 36 -14.23 -57.92 -21.12
C GLN A 36 -12.99 -57.00 -21.02
N GLN A 37 -12.22 -57.35 -19.97
CA GLN A 37 -10.79 -57.24 -19.68
C GLN A 37 -9.84 -56.88 -20.84
N VAL A 38 -8.89 -55.98 -20.56
CA VAL A 38 -7.44 -56.25 -20.78
C VAL A 38 -6.61 -55.54 -19.70
N LYS A 39 -5.75 -56.33 -19.04
CA LYS A 39 -4.67 -55.91 -18.13
C LYS A 39 -3.69 -54.94 -18.80
N SER A 40 -3.27 -53.89 -18.09
CA SER A 40 -1.86 -53.45 -18.07
C SER A 40 -1.64 -52.45 -16.93
N ARG A 41 -1.08 -52.95 -15.82
CA ARG A 41 -0.42 -52.15 -14.79
C ARG A 41 0.77 -51.42 -15.44
N LYS A 42 0.63 -50.12 -15.67
CA LYS A 42 1.79 -49.21 -15.75
C LYS A 42 1.81 -48.43 -14.45
N LYS A 43 2.71 -48.81 -13.54
CA LYS A 43 3.23 -47.90 -12.52
C LYS A 43 3.79 -46.70 -13.28
N ARG A 44 3.08 -45.57 -13.27
CA ARG A 44 3.73 -44.28 -13.40
C ARG A 44 4.01 -43.86 -11.98
N ASP A 45 5.29 -43.80 -11.66
CA ASP A 45 5.76 -43.08 -10.50
C ASP A 45 5.11 -41.70 -10.52
N SER A 46 4.23 -41.46 -9.54
CA SER A 46 3.84 -40.12 -9.18
C SER A 46 5.10 -39.49 -8.59
N LYS A 47 5.97 -38.97 -9.45
CA LYS A 47 6.84 -37.88 -9.07
C LYS A 47 5.89 -36.73 -8.80
N GLN A 48 5.45 -36.68 -7.55
CA GLN A 48 5.02 -35.47 -6.89
C GLN A 48 6.19 -34.51 -7.06
N GLY A 49 6.16 -33.76 -8.16
CA GLY A 49 6.95 -32.55 -8.27
C GLY A 49 6.46 -31.70 -7.13
N GLU A 50 7.25 -31.65 -6.06
CA GLU A 50 7.17 -30.56 -5.10
C GLU A 50 7.04 -29.31 -5.96
N SER A 51 5.87 -28.67 -5.91
CA SER A 51 5.76 -27.33 -6.45
C SER A 51 6.84 -26.58 -5.68
N GLN A 52 7.92 -26.23 -6.36
CA GLN A 52 8.86 -25.24 -5.87
C GLN A 52 8.01 -23.98 -5.75
N GLN A 53 7.35 -23.84 -4.61
CA GLN A 53 6.64 -22.66 -4.23
C GLN A 53 7.77 -21.68 -3.99
N GLU A 54 8.13 -20.99 -5.07
CA GLU A 54 9.21 -20.02 -5.10
C GLU A 54 8.96 -19.10 -3.92
N LYS A 55 9.86 -19.16 -2.93
CA LYS A 55 9.71 -18.38 -1.71
C LYS A 55 9.66 -16.93 -2.16
N ILE A 56 8.51 -16.29 -2.02
CA ILE A 56 8.34 -14.90 -2.43
C ILE A 56 9.35 -14.08 -1.64
N THR A 57 10.32 -13.48 -2.33
CA THR A 57 11.32 -12.57 -1.78
C THR A 57 11.32 -11.26 -2.56
N LEU A 58 11.67 -10.16 -1.92
CA LEU A 58 11.96 -8.92 -2.61
C LEU A 58 13.27 -9.05 -3.40
N THR A 59 13.32 -8.41 -4.56
CA THR A 59 14.56 -8.08 -5.24
C THR A 59 15.28 -6.96 -4.49
N SER A 60 16.59 -6.79 -4.73
CA SER A 60 17.36 -5.70 -4.10
C SER A 60 16.79 -4.32 -4.40
N GLU A 61 16.24 -4.10 -5.59
CA GLU A 61 15.62 -2.82 -5.95
C GLU A 61 14.27 -2.64 -5.24
N GLU A 62 13.45 -3.69 -5.16
CA GLU A 62 12.20 -3.64 -4.40
C GLU A 62 12.45 -3.38 -2.91
N GLU A 63 13.47 -3.99 -2.32
CA GLU A 63 13.88 -3.78 -0.93
C GLU A 63 14.35 -2.33 -0.70
N LYS A 64 15.15 -1.78 -1.62
CA LYS A 64 15.60 -0.38 -1.56
C LYS A 64 14.41 0.58 -1.59
N ILE A 65 13.50 0.44 -2.55
CA ILE A 65 12.32 1.30 -2.70
C ILE A 65 11.41 1.17 -1.47
N PHE A 66 11.20 -0.06 -0.97
CA PHE A 66 10.43 -0.30 0.25
C PHE A 66 11.04 0.41 1.46
N ASN A 67 12.35 0.28 1.66
CA ASN A 67 13.06 0.91 2.77
C ASN A 67 12.99 2.44 2.69
N SER A 68 13.11 3.01 1.50
CA SER A 68 12.93 4.45 1.28
C SER A 68 11.50 4.92 1.58
N LEU A 69 10.47 4.17 1.16
CA LEU A 69 9.07 4.44 1.52
C LEU A 69 8.90 4.49 3.04
N VAL A 70 9.30 3.42 3.73
CA VAL A 70 9.15 3.30 5.19
C VAL A 70 9.91 4.41 5.90
N THR A 71 11.14 4.71 5.45
CA THR A 71 11.98 5.76 6.02
C THR A 71 11.34 7.13 5.87
N ALA A 72 10.84 7.46 4.68
CA ALA A 72 10.19 8.74 4.41
C ALA A 72 8.95 8.94 5.30
N PHE A 73 8.07 7.94 5.38
CA PHE A 73 6.86 8.04 6.21
C PHE A 73 7.17 8.11 7.70
N LYS A 74 8.06 7.24 8.22
CA LYS A 74 8.45 7.28 9.63
C LYS A 74 9.05 8.64 10.01
N TYR A 75 9.91 9.18 9.15
CA TYR A 75 10.53 10.49 9.40
C TYR A 75 9.50 11.62 9.36
N THR A 76 8.57 11.59 8.39
CA THR A 76 7.46 12.54 8.29
C THR A 76 6.59 12.51 9.55
N ILE A 77 6.23 11.31 10.02
CA ILE A 77 5.47 11.13 11.26
C ILE A 77 6.24 11.68 12.45
N GLU A 78 7.53 11.37 12.58
CA GLU A 78 8.37 11.86 13.68
C GLU A 78 8.40 13.39 13.74
N LYS A 79 8.63 14.04 12.60
CA LYS A 79 8.80 15.50 12.51
C LYS A 79 7.50 16.28 12.52
N LEU A 80 6.44 15.73 11.91
CA LEU A 80 5.19 16.45 11.62
C LEU A 80 3.97 15.82 12.31
N LYS A 81 4.15 14.97 13.34
CA LYS A 81 3.04 14.28 14.05
C LYS A 81 1.89 15.19 14.47
N ASN A 82 2.18 16.43 14.89
CA ASN A 82 1.16 17.37 15.34
C ASN A 82 0.29 17.90 14.18
N GLU A 83 0.76 17.76 12.95
CA GLU A 83 0.07 18.15 11.71
C GLU A 83 -0.59 16.96 11.00
N ILE A 84 -0.40 15.73 11.51
CA ILE A 84 -0.94 14.49 10.92
C ILE A 84 -2.07 13.98 11.81
N GLN A 85 -3.30 14.15 11.33
CA GLN A 85 -4.50 13.61 11.98
C GLN A 85 -4.39 12.09 12.12
N GLY A 86 -4.67 11.59 13.32
CA GLY A 86 -4.57 10.16 13.64
C GLY A 86 -3.20 9.71 14.15
N CYS A 87 -2.17 10.57 14.10
CA CYS A 87 -0.86 10.36 14.76
C CYS A 87 -0.59 11.34 15.92
N ASN A 88 -1.53 12.27 16.20
CA ASN A 88 -1.35 13.38 17.15
C ASN A 88 -1.77 13.07 18.60
N ASN A 89 -2.31 11.88 18.91
CA ASN A 89 -2.86 11.54 20.24
C ASN A 89 -1.82 11.09 21.29
N GLY A 90 -0.62 11.67 21.29
CA GLY A 90 0.42 11.43 22.29
C GLY A 90 1.17 10.09 22.16
N ASP A 91 0.51 9.06 21.64
CA ASP A 91 1.10 7.76 21.39
C ASP A 91 1.23 7.49 19.88
N ASN A 92 2.38 7.89 19.32
CA ASN A 92 2.76 7.59 17.92
C ASN A 92 2.84 6.08 17.64
N ALA A 93 2.61 5.24 18.66
CA ALA A 93 2.59 3.79 18.59
C ALA A 93 1.81 3.30 17.38
N LYS A 94 0.60 3.79 17.11
CA LYS A 94 -0.19 3.35 15.94
C LYS A 94 0.57 3.52 14.61
N CYS A 95 1.03 4.74 14.32
CA CYS A 95 1.66 5.06 13.04
C CYS A 95 3.02 4.36 12.88
N ASN A 96 3.78 4.20 13.97
CA ASN A 96 5.04 3.47 13.97
C ASN A 96 4.84 1.94 13.90
N ASN A 97 3.83 1.41 14.60
CA ASN A 97 3.51 -0.02 14.64
C ASN A 97 2.98 -0.52 13.29
N PHE A 98 2.27 0.32 12.53
CA PHE A 98 1.82 -0.04 11.19
C PHE A 98 2.99 -0.49 10.31
N PHE A 99 4.10 0.27 10.25
CA PHE A 99 5.25 -0.11 9.44
C PHE A 99 5.99 -1.35 9.98
N ALA A 100 5.99 -1.56 11.30
CA ALA A 100 6.52 -2.78 11.90
C ALA A 100 5.64 -4.01 11.64
N TRP A 101 4.34 -3.82 11.45
CA TRP A 101 3.42 -4.86 11.01
C TRP A 101 3.60 -5.15 9.51
N LEU A 102 3.72 -4.10 8.68
CA LEU A 102 3.90 -4.21 7.23
C LEU A 102 5.19 -4.96 6.87
N SER A 103 6.27 -4.75 7.63
CA SER A 103 7.56 -5.41 7.40
C SER A 103 7.54 -6.94 7.62
N LYS A 104 6.44 -7.51 8.13
CA LYS A 104 6.31 -8.96 8.37
C LYS A 104 5.75 -9.71 7.16
N ASP A 105 5.13 -9.01 6.21
CA ASP A 105 4.44 -9.61 5.07
C ASP A 105 5.11 -9.19 3.76
N ILE A 106 5.85 -10.12 3.14
CA ILE A 106 6.61 -9.85 1.90
C ILE A 106 5.68 -9.55 0.72
N GLN A 107 4.49 -10.15 0.67
CA GLN A 107 3.54 -9.90 -0.41
C GLN A 107 3.01 -8.47 -0.32
N LYS A 108 2.64 -8.03 0.89
CA LYS A 108 2.23 -6.64 1.13
C LYS A 108 3.35 -5.64 0.82
N GLN A 109 4.60 -5.98 1.16
CA GLN A 109 5.77 -5.17 0.81
C GLN A 109 5.89 -4.98 -0.71
N LYS A 110 5.81 -6.06 -1.49
CA LYS A 110 5.82 -5.99 -2.97
C LYS A 110 4.72 -5.11 -3.52
N GLU A 111 3.50 -5.26 -3.01
CA GLU A 111 2.35 -4.48 -3.47
C GLU A 111 2.52 -2.98 -3.22
N VAL A 112 2.96 -2.57 -2.03
CA VAL A 112 3.19 -1.14 -1.74
C VAL A 112 4.40 -0.60 -2.47
N THR A 113 5.45 -1.39 -2.63
CA THR A 113 6.64 -1.02 -3.40
C THR A 113 6.27 -0.73 -4.84
N ASN A 114 5.54 -1.64 -5.48
CA ASN A 114 5.08 -1.48 -6.86
C ASN A 114 4.18 -0.26 -7.02
N ALA A 115 3.30 0.00 -6.06
CA ALA A 115 2.46 1.20 -6.05
C ALA A 115 3.28 2.50 -5.89
N PHE A 116 4.35 2.48 -5.08
CA PHE A 116 5.20 3.63 -4.82
C PHE A 116 6.23 3.93 -5.92
N THR A 117 6.58 2.94 -6.76
CA THR A 117 7.60 3.09 -7.82
C THR A 117 7.42 4.34 -8.67
N LYS A 118 6.18 4.73 -9.00
CA LYS A 118 5.93 5.95 -9.78
C LYS A 118 6.41 7.21 -9.07
N VAL A 119 6.05 7.36 -7.79
CA VAL A 119 6.45 8.50 -6.95
C VAL A 119 7.96 8.48 -6.71
N TYR A 120 8.50 7.30 -6.40
CA TYR A 120 9.94 7.11 -6.20
C TYR A 120 10.74 7.55 -7.43
N ASN A 121 10.39 7.07 -8.62
CA ASN A 121 11.08 7.43 -9.86
C ASN A 121 10.98 8.93 -10.17
N PHE A 122 9.82 9.53 -9.93
CA PHE A 122 9.67 10.99 -10.08
C PHE A 122 10.63 11.72 -9.14
N LEU A 123 10.60 11.42 -7.84
CA LEU A 123 11.44 12.07 -6.84
C LEU A 123 12.93 11.83 -7.07
N GLU A 124 13.32 10.62 -7.49
CA GLU A 124 14.70 10.27 -7.83
C GLU A 124 15.20 11.11 -9.03
N SER A 125 14.37 11.34 -10.05
CA SER A 125 14.73 12.22 -11.16
C SER A 125 14.95 13.68 -10.71
N LYS A 126 14.17 14.16 -9.73
CA LYS A 126 14.31 15.49 -9.16
C LYS A 126 15.56 15.60 -8.29
N LYS A 127 15.82 14.60 -7.45
CA LYS A 127 17.07 14.46 -6.71
C LYS A 127 18.27 14.50 -7.65
N GLN A 128 18.26 13.76 -8.75
CA GLN A 128 19.38 13.73 -9.71
C GLN A 128 19.67 15.11 -10.33
N SER A 129 18.65 15.93 -10.56
CA SER A 129 18.82 17.27 -11.14
C SER A 129 19.13 18.36 -10.11
N LYS A 130 18.66 18.23 -8.87
CA LYS A 130 18.75 19.29 -7.85
C LYS A 130 19.72 18.99 -6.70
N ALA A 131 20.08 17.73 -6.51
CA ALA A 131 20.87 17.24 -5.37
C ALA A 131 21.58 15.93 -5.73
N SER A 132 22.33 15.92 -6.84
CA SER A 132 22.96 14.70 -7.39
C SER A 132 23.93 14.03 -6.42
N ASN A 133 24.52 14.81 -5.50
CA ASN A 133 25.43 14.37 -4.45
C ASN A 133 24.71 13.74 -3.23
N GLU A 134 23.39 13.87 -3.12
CA GLU A 134 22.61 13.29 -2.03
C GLU A 134 22.06 11.90 -2.43
N ASN A 135 21.91 11.00 -1.44
CA ASN A 135 21.09 9.80 -1.63
C ASN A 135 19.60 10.16 -1.48
N PHE A 136 18.72 9.28 -1.98
CA PHE A 136 17.27 9.50 -1.99
C PHE A 136 16.73 9.86 -0.60
N ASP A 137 17.02 9.05 0.41
CA ASP A 137 16.50 9.26 1.77
C ASP A 137 16.96 10.59 2.37
N THR A 138 18.19 11.00 2.13
CA THR A 138 18.74 12.29 2.60
C THR A 138 18.01 13.46 1.95
N TYR A 139 17.77 13.35 0.64
CA TYR A 139 17.05 14.36 -0.11
C TYR A 139 15.61 14.52 0.37
N ILE A 140 14.90 13.42 0.61
CA ILE A 140 13.54 13.46 1.16
C ILE A 140 13.54 14.02 2.59
N LYS A 141 14.45 13.57 3.47
CA LYS A 141 14.56 14.09 4.84
C LYS A 141 14.85 15.59 4.86
N GLY A 142 15.72 16.08 3.97
CA GLY A 142 16.00 17.50 3.83
C GLY A 142 14.75 18.31 3.48
N ALA A 143 13.88 17.77 2.63
CA ALA A 143 12.60 18.40 2.34
C ALA A 143 11.66 18.43 3.57
N ILE A 144 11.59 17.37 4.36
CA ILE A 144 10.80 17.36 5.61
C ILE A 144 11.37 18.35 6.63
N ASP A 145 12.69 18.38 6.81
CA ASP A 145 13.35 19.28 7.77
C ASP A 145 13.20 20.76 7.36
N CYS A 146 13.19 21.06 6.07
CA CYS A 146 12.93 22.39 5.49
C CYS A 146 11.63 23.01 6.02
N LYS A 147 10.56 22.23 6.20
CA LYS A 147 9.31 22.70 6.81
C LYS A 147 9.48 23.08 8.28
N THR A 148 10.31 22.34 9.02
CA THR A 148 10.46 22.51 10.48
C THR A 148 11.40 23.66 10.89
N ASN A 149 12.35 24.06 10.03
CA ASN A 149 13.51 24.89 10.43
C ASN A 149 13.61 26.25 9.69
N ASN A 150 12.51 26.98 9.51
CA ASN A 150 12.37 28.25 8.77
C ASN A 150 12.37 28.13 7.23
N GLN A 151 11.27 28.61 6.63
CA GLN A 151 10.86 28.39 5.24
C GLN A 151 11.65 29.19 4.18
N GLN A 152 12.38 30.25 4.55
CA GLN A 152 12.79 31.29 3.60
C GLN A 152 13.86 30.85 2.58
N ASP A 153 14.74 29.91 2.93
CA ASP A 153 15.84 29.49 2.04
C ASP A 153 15.75 28.04 1.56
N CYS A 154 14.80 27.27 2.09
CA CYS A 154 14.90 25.82 2.02
C CYS A 154 14.36 25.21 0.71
N ASN A 155 13.59 25.99 -0.08
CA ASN A 155 13.27 25.65 -1.47
C ASN A 155 13.95 26.57 -2.50
N LYS A 156 15.13 27.09 -2.15
CA LYS A 156 15.97 27.81 -3.10
C LYS A 156 16.20 26.95 -4.35
N ASP A 157 16.16 27.59 -5.51
CA ASP A 157 16.37 26.97 -6.82
C ASP A 157 15.39 25.81 -7.15
N ASN A 158 14.21 25.81 -6.50
CA ASN A 158 13.18 24.80 -6.66
C ASN A 158 13.67 23.38 -6.26
N LYS A 159 14.58 23.28 -5.29
CA LYS A 159 15.19 22.01 -4.86
C LYS A 159 14.16 20.94 -4.50
N TYR A 160 13.07 21.30 -3.85
CA TYR A 160 12.00 20.43 -3.37
C TYR A 160 10.61 20.72 -3.99
N GLY A 161 10.59 21.45 -5.11
CA GLY A 161 9.41 21.59 -5.97
C GLY A 161 9.22 22.95 -6.62
N SER A 162 8.48 23.88 -6.01
CA SER A 162 8.31 25.26 -6.52
C SER A 162 8.83 26.28 -5.51
N GLY A 163 9.39 27.41 -5.96
CA GLY A 163 10.05 28.39 -5.08
C GLY A 163 9.21 28.93 -3.90
N ASN A 164 7.89 28.70 -3.88
CA ASN A 164 7.00 29.03 -2.76
C ASN A 164 6.38 27.79 -2.07
N GLY A 165 6.56 26.59 -2.62
CA GLY A 165 6.03 25.31 -2.12
C GLY A 165 7.12 24.40 -1.57
N ASN A 166 6.73 23.28 -0.97
CA ASN A 166 7.62 22.14 -0.70
C ASN A 166 6.79 20.90 -0.99
N GLU A 167 6.83 20.50 -2.25
CA GLU A 167 5.93 19.52 -2.84
C GLU A 167 6.23 18.12 -2.30
N ILE A 168 7.49 17.85 -1.96
CA ILE A 168 7.89 16.60 -1.30
C ILE A 168 7.25 16.51 0.09
N GLU A 169 7.41 17.54 0.93
CA GLU A 169 6.84 17.53 2.28
C GLU A 169 5.31 17.44 2.24
N GLN A 170 4.67 18.27 1.41
CA GLN A 170 3.22 18.26 1.26
C GLN A 170 2.70 16.89 0.82
N TYR A 171 3.41 16.23 -0.10
CA TYR A 171 3.08 14.88 -0.52
C TYR A 171 3.09 13.89 0.66
N PHE A 172 4.20 13.80 1.40
CA PHE A 172 4.31 12.81 2.48
C PHE A 172 3.40 13.13 3.66
N ARG A 173 3.27 14.41 4.05
CA ARG A 173 2.35 14.82 5.13
C ARG A 173 0.90 14.58 4.73
N GLY A 174 0.52 14.93 3.49
CA GLY A 174 -0.81 14.70 2.96
C GLY A 174 -1.16 13.21 2.91
N MET A 175 -0.26 12.39 2.35
CA MET A 175 -0.41 10.93 2.34
C MET A 175 -0.56 10.36 3.75
N ALA A 176 0.30 10.77 4.70
CA ALA A 176 0.21 10.32 6.08
C ALA A 176 -1.14 10.70 6.72
N GLY A 177 -1.62 11.93 6.48
CA GLY A 177 -2.94 12.36 6.91
C GLY A 177 -4.05 11.45 6.37
N SER A 178 -4.06 11.14 5.06
CA SER A 178 -5.09 10.29 4.46
C SER A 178 -5.10 8.85 4.98
N ILE A 179 -3.92 8.24 5.15
CA ILE A 179 -3.84 6.82 5.51
C ILE A 179 -4.08 6.57 7.00
N PHE A 180 -3.79 7.55 7.87
CA PHE A 180 -3.99 7.41 9.32
C PHE A 180 -5.29 8.03 9.84
N ASP A 181 -5.94 8.89 9.05
CA ASP A 181 -7.21 9.52 9.44
C ASP A 181 -8.31 8.48 9.65
N ASN A 182 -8.88 8.48 10.86
CA ASN A 182 -10.00 7.67 11.34
C ASN A 182 -9.89 6.14 11.15
N LYS A 183 -8.71 5.59 10.81
CA LYS A 183 -8.48 4.15 10.59
C LYS A 183 -7.61 3.57 11.67
N ASN A 184 -8.05 2.56 12.41
CA ASN A 184 -7.26 1.98 13.50
C ASN A 184 -6.74 0.57 13.22
N ASP A 185 -7.19 -0.03 12.12
CA ASP A 185 -6.78 -1.37 11.70
C ASP A 185 -5.63 -1.32 10.67
N ASN A 186 -4.67 -2.24 10.80
CA ASN A 186 -3.50 -2.26 9.92
C ASN A 186 -3.85 -2.65 8.49
N ASP A 187 -4.82 -3.54 8.28
CA ASP A 187 -5.24 -3.94 6.94
C ASP A 187 -6.03 -2.80 6.26
N GLU A 188 -6.82 -2.02 7.00
CA GLU A 188 -7.45 -0.80 6.51
C GLU A 188 -6.43 0.28 6.12
N ILE A 189 -5.42 0.54 6.97
CA ILE A 189 -4.35 1.49 6.67
C ILE A 189 -3.56 1.03 5.44
N TYR A 190 -3.25 -0.27 5.35
CA TYR A 190 -2.57 -0.87 4.20
C TYR A 190 -3.34 -0.66 2.89
N LYS A 191 -4.64 -0.99 2.89
CA LYS A 191 -5.50 -0.81 1.71
C LYS A 191 -5.52 0.65 1.29
N CYS A 192 -5.70 1.56 2.25
CA CYS A 192 -5.71 2.99 2.00
C CYS A 192 -4.36 3.49 1.43
N LEU A 193 -3.23 3.05 2.00
CA LEU A 193 -1.89 3.38 1.49
C LEU A 193 -1.73 2.97 0.03
N LYS A 194 -2.07 1.72 -0.30
CA LYS A 194 -1.97 1.22 -1.67
C LYS A 194 -2.85 2.02 -2.63
N GLU A 195 -4.09 2.30 -2.25
CA GLU A 195 -5.01 3.09 -3.06
C GLU A 195 -4.51 4.52 -3.28
N GLU A 196 -4.05 5.21 -2.23
CA GLU A 196 -3.52 6.58 -2.35
C GLU A 196 -2.25 6.66 -3.18
N LEU A 197 -1.35 5.67 -3.07
CA LEU A 197 -0.14 5.59 -3.89
C LEU A 197 -0.45 5.47 -5.39
N LEU A 198 -1.56 4.82 -5.75
CA LEU A 198 -1.99 4.63 -7.14
C LEU A 198 -2.82 5.80 -7.69
N LYS A 199 -3.34 6.69 -6.83
CA LYS A 199 -4.19 7.83 -7.24
C LYS A 199 -3.35 8.94 -7.85
N GLU A 200 -3.50 9.16 -9.15
CA GLU A 200 -2.77 10.21 -9.86
C GLU A 200 -3.32 11.62 -9.58
N ASN A 201 -4.61 11.74 -9.28
CA ASN A 201 -5.33 13.01 -9.08
C ASN A 201 -5.44 13.44 -7.61
N SER A 202 -4.69 12.78 -6.71
CA SER A 202 -4.64 13.08 -5.28
C SER A 202 -3.29 13.74 -4.95
N HIS A 203 -2.60 13.27 -3.91
CA HIS A 203 -1.28 13.75 -3.47
C HIS A 203 -0.25 13.76 -4.60
N TYR A 204 -0.29 12.79 -5.51
CA TYR A 204 0.62 12.74 -6.66
C TYR A 204 0.45 13.94 -7.62
N ALA A 205 -0.77 14.42 -7.84
CA ALA A 205 -1.01 15.64 -8.63
C ALA A 205 -0.38 16.85 -7.93
N GLY A 206 -0.60 16.98 -6.62
CA GLY A 206 0.02 18.04 -5.81
C GLY A 206 1.55 18.04 -5.89
N LEU A 207 2.14 16.84 -5.88
CA LEU A 207 3.58 16.65 -6.02
C LEU A 207 4.11 17.09 -7.41
N THR A 208 3.37 16.82 -8.47
CA THR A 208 3.89 16.93 -9.84
C THR A 208 3.46 18.20 -10.58
N THR A 209 2.22 18.65 -10.42
CA THR A 209 1.65 19.79 -11.17
C THR A 209 2.38 21.10 -10.89
N ASN A 210 2.82 21.31 -9.65
CA ASN A 210 3.44 22.56 -9.25
C ASN A 210 4.96 22.58 -9.41
N TRP A 211 5.58 21.45 -9.75
CA TRP A 211 7.03 21.31 -9.76
C TRP A 211 7.67 22.17 -10.86
N LYS A 212 8.54 23.11 -10.48
CA LYS A 212 9.31 23.94 -11.42
C LYS A 212 10.69 23.32 -11.66
N ASN A 213 11.06 23.18 -12.93
CA ASN A 213 12.39 22.72 -13.32
C ASN A 213 13.44 23.80 -13.08
#